data_AF-A0A4U9WK97-F1
#
_entry.id   AF-A0A4U9WK97-F1
#
_cell.length_a   1.000
_cell.length_b   1.000
_cell.length_c   1.000
_cell.angle_alpha   90.00
_cell.angle_beta   90.00
_cell.angle_gamma   90.00
#
_symmetry.space_group_name_H-M   'P 1'
#
loop_
_entity.id
_entity.type
_entity.pdbx_description
1 polymer ?
#
loop_
_entity_poly.entity_id
_entity_poly.type
_entity_poly.pdbx_seq_one_letter_code
_entity_poly.pdbx_strand_id
1 'polypeptide(L)'
;MKRLQNELTSLVNRGMDRHLRLAVTGLSRSGKTAFITGLVNQLLHVHSGARMPLFSPVREERLLGVKRIPQRDLGIQRFTYDEGLAQLYGNPPSWPTPTRGVSEIRLALRYRSNDSLLRHFKETSTL
;
A
#
# COMPACT_ATOMS: atom_id res chain seq x y z
N MET A 1 -20.21 10.14 23.52
CA MET A 1 -18.92 9.88 24.18
C MET A 1 -17.93 9.05 23.34
N LYS A 2 -18.32 7.90 22.75
CA LYS A 2 -17.42 7.07 21.91
C LYS A 2 -16.80 7.77 20.68
N ARG A 3 -17.50 8.76 20.09
CA ARG A 3 -17.03 9.49 18.90
C ARG A 3 -15.85 10.41 19.18
N LEU A 4 -15.89 11.17 20.29
CA LEU A 4 -14.77 12.01 20.72
C LEU A 4 -13.53 11.17 21.08
N GLN A 5 -13.74 10.03 21.74
CA GLN A 5 -12.66 9.09 22.03
C GLN A 5 -11.99 8.61 20.74
N ASN A 6 -12.77 8.18 19.74
CA ASN A 6 -12.23 7.74 18.46
C ASN A 6 -11.48 8.86 17.70
N GLU A 7 -11.96 10.10 17.76
CA GLU A 7 -11.27 11.25 17.15
C GLU A 7 -9.94 11.56 17.86
N LEU A 8 -9.93 11.59 19.19
CA LEU A 8 -8.70 11.75 19.98
C LEU A 8 -7.71 10.62 19.73
N THR A 9 -8.17 9.37 19.69
CA THR A 9 -7.34 8.23 19.32
C THR A 9 -6.80 8.42 17.90
N SER A 10 -7.61 8.86 16.93
CA SER A 10 -7.15 9.09 15.55
C SER A 10 -6.07 10.18 15.43
N LEU A 11 -6.07 11.18 16.32
CA LEU A 11 -5.09 12.26 16.32
C LEU A 11 -3.76 11.80 16.92
N VAL A 12 -3.81 11.08 18.04
CA VAL A 12 -2.63 10.41 18.62
C VAL A 12 -2.04 9.40 17.63
N ASN A 13 -2.92 8.65 16.94
CA ASN A 13 -2.53 7.70 15.92
C ASN A 13 -1.75 8.36 14.78
N ARG A 14 -2.23 9.51 14.28
CA ARG A 14 -1.57 10.28 13.23
C ARG A 14 -0.17 10.77 13.65
N GLY A 15 0.04 11.09 14.92
CA GLY A 15 1.36 11.45 15.45
C GLY A 15 2.37 10.30 15.50
N MET A 16 1.89 9.05 15.45
CA MET A 16 2.70 7.83 15.53
C MET A 16 2.70 7.01 14.23
N ASP A 17 1.95 7.44 13.22
CA ASP A 17 1.89 6.78 11.92
C ASP A 17 3.27 6.89 11.26
N ARG A 18 3.76 5.75 10.78
CA ARG A 18 5.07 5.70 10.10
C ARG A 18 4.85 6.08 8.64
N HIS A 19 5.85 6.70 8.02
CA HIS A 19 5.81 7.04 6.60
C HIS A 19 7.02 6.44 5.88
N LEU A 20 6.77 5.65 4.83
CA LEU A 20 7.79 5.12 3.94
C LEU A 20 7.52 5.59 2.52
N ARG A 21 8.55 6.15 1.86
CA ARG A 21 8.52 6.48 0.43
C ARG A 21 9.49 5.54 -0.30
N LEU A 22 8.94 4.67 -1.13
CA LEU A 22 9.69 3.72 -1.95
C LEU A 22 9.76 4.22 -3.38
N ALA A 23 10.96 4.53 -3.87
CA ALA A 23 11.18 4.86 -5.27
C ALA A 23 11.41 3.58 -6.09
N VAL A 24 10.76 3.48 -7.24
CA VAL A 24 10.95 2.38 -8.20
C VAL A 24 11.49 2.97 -9.51
N THR A 25 12.69 2.56 -9.90
CA THR A 25 13.40 3.06 -11.09
C THR A 25 14.00 1.90 -11.91
N GLY A 26 14.58 2.23 -13.05
CA GLY A 26 15.14 1.28 -14.02
C GLY A 26 15.01 1.79 -15.45
N LEU A 27 15.70 1.13 -16.38
CA LEU A 27 15.70 1.47 -17.80
C LEU A 27 14.29 1.44 -18.42
N SER A 28 14.11 2.10 -19.56
CA SER A 28 12.86 1.99 -20.30
C SER A 28 12.54 0.52 -20.60
N ARG A 29 11.27 0.15 -20.48
CA ARG A 29 10.77 -1.24 -20.66
C ARG A 29 11.35 -2.29 -19.70
N SER A 30 12.02 -1.91 -18.62
CA SER A 30 12.48 -2.84 -17.57
C SER A 30 11.37 -3.44 -16.70
N GLY A 31 10.09 -3.26 -17.05
CA GLY A 31 8.95 -3.83 -16.31
C GLY A 31 8.47 -3.06 -15.08
N LYS A 32 8.91 -1.81 -14.84
CA LYS A 32 8.51 -1.00 -13.66
C LYS A 32 7.00 -0.93 -13.45
N THR A 33 6.22 -0.63 -14.50
CA THR A 33 4.76 -0.52 -14.40
C THR A 33 4.12 -1.86 -14.03
N ALA A 34 4.55 -2.95 -14.67
CA ALA A 34 4.07 -4.29 -14.35
C ALA A 34 4.42 -4.70 -12.91
N PHE A 35 5.65 -4.39 -12.47
CA PHE A 35 6.10 -4.63 -11.10
C PHE A 35 5.24 -3.89 -10.07
N ILE A 36 5.05 -2.58 -10.23
CA ILE A 36 4.23 -1.77 -9.29
C ILE A 36 2.78 -2.27 -9.31
N THR A 37 2.21 -2.54 -10.49
CA THR A 37 0.83 -3.06 -10.61
C THR A 37 0.67 -4.39 -9.87
N GLY A 38 1.59 -5.34 -10.08
CA GLY A 38 1.59 -6.62 -9.40
C GLY A 38 1.77 -6.49 -7.88
N LEU A 39 2.73 -5.69 -7.44
CA LEU A 39 2.99 -5.46 -6.01
C LEU A 39 1.77 -4.85 -5.31
N VAL A 40 1.19 -3.79 -5.88
CA VAL A 40 -0.01 -3.16 -5.34
C VAL A 40 -1.17 -4.15 -5.34
N ASN A 41 -1.35 -4.95 -6.39
CA ASN A 41 -2.41 -5.96 -6.45
C ASN A 41 -2.27 -7.02 -5.35
N GLN A 42 -1.07 -7.54 -5.11
CA GLN A 42 -0.81 -8.52 -4.04
C GLN A 42 -1.10 -7.91 -2.65
N LEU A 43 -0.66 -6.67 -2.41
CA LEU A 43 -0.88 -6.00 -1.13
C LEU A 43 -2.37 -5.74 -0.87
N LEU A 44 -3.13 -5.30 -1.88
CA LEU A 44 -4.56 -5.03 -1.73
C LEU A 44 -5.40 -6.30 -1.52
N HIS A 45 -4.94 -7.45 -2.03
CA HIS A 45 -5.64 -8.73 -1.96
C HIS A 45 -5.04 -9.70 -0.94
N VAL A 46 -4.28 -9.18 0.02
CA VAL A 46 -3.57 -9.99 1.03
C VAL A 46 -4.49 -10.89 1.86
N HIS A 47 -5.76 -10.50 2.05
CA HIS A 47 -6.76 -11.27 2.78
C HIS A 47 -7.73 -12.05 1.88
N SER A 48 -7.63 -11.92 0.56
CA SER A 48 -8.57 -12.52 -0.41
C SER A 48 -7.91 -13.49 -1.40
N GLY A 49 -6.64 -13.85 -1.18
CA GLY A 49 -5.99 -14.93 -1.95
C GLY A 49 -4.53 -14.68 -2.32
N ALA A 50 -3.98 -13.49 -2.08
CA ALA A 50 -2.56 -13.24 -2.31
C ALA A 50 -1.69 -14.05 -1.33
N ARG A 51 -0.75 -14.83 -1.87
CA ARG A 51 0.18 -15.65 -1.08
C ARG A 51 1.53 -14.95 -0.99
N MET A 52 1.83 -14.38 0.19
CA MET A 52 3.10 -13.70 0.46
C MET A 52 3.88 -14.37 1.61
N PRO A 53 4.30 -15.65 1.48
CA PRO A 53 4.93 -16.40 2.58
C PRO A 53 6.28 -15.83 3.04
N LEU A 54 6.97 -15.11 2.15
CA LEU A 54 8.24 -14.44 2.46
C LEU A 54 8.06 -13.05 3.06
N PHE A 55 6.82 -12.55 3.13
CA PHE A 55 6.53 -11.26 3.73
C PHE A 55 6.10 -11.48 5.19
N SER A 56 7.05 -11.38 6.12
CA SER A 56 6.85 -11.72 7.54
C SER A 56 5.60 -11.12 8.18
N PRO A 57 5.20 -9.85 7.94
CA PRO A 57 3.95 -9.31 8.48
C PRO A 57 2.69 -10.05 8.02
N VAL A 58 2.69 -10.62 6.81
CA VAL A 58 1.58 -11.43 6.30
C VAL A 58 1.64 -12.84 6.86
N ARG A 59 2.83 -13.47 6.83
CA ARG A 59 3.05 -14.81 7.36
C ARG A 59 2.68 -14.92 8.85
N GLU A 60 2.97 -13.88 9.63
CA GLU A 60 2.68 -13.81 11.07
C GLU A 60 1.27 -13.24 11.36
N GLU A 61 0.41 -13.08 10.34
CA GLU A 61 -0.95 -12.55 10.46
C GLU A 61 -1.03 -11.17 11.16
N ARG A 62 0.04 -10.39 11.04
CA ARG A 62 0.15 -9.06 11.64
C ARG A 62 -0.31 -7.96 10.70
N LEU A 63 -0.27 -8.15 9.39
CA LEU A 63 -0.85 -7.21 8.44
C LEU A 63 -2.38 -7.36 8.50
N LEU A 64 -3.07 -6.30 8.92
CA LEU A 64 -4.52 -6.27 9.14
C LEU A 64 -5.30 -5.81 7.91
N GLY A 65 -4.62 -5.14 6.98
CA GLY A 65 -5.22 -4.71 5.73
C GLY A 65 -4.42 -3.62 5.04
N VAL A 66 -4.65 -3.50 3.75
CA VAL A 66 -4.04 -2.47 2.90
C VAL A 66 -5.14 -1.76 2.13
N LYS A 67 -5.07 -0.44 2.08
CA LYS A 67 -5.97 0.36 1.24
C LYS A 67 -5.21 1.41 0.45
N ARG A 68 -5.72 1.74 -0.73
CA ARG A 68 -5.26 2.93 -1.46
C ARG A 68 -5.76 4.17 -0.76
N ILE A 69 -4.90 5.18 -0.62
CA ILE A 69 -5.26 6.48 -0.06
C ILE A 69 -4.90 7.59 -1.06
N PRO A 70 -5.55 8.76 -0.99
CA PRO A 70 -5.23 9.88 -1.85
C PRO A 70 -3.75 10.25 -1.77
N GLN A 71 -3.19 10.64 -2.92
CA GLN A 71 -1.84 11.18 -3.00
C GLN A 71 -1.73 12.49 -2.22
N ARG A 72 -0.54 12.76 -1.69
CA ARG A 72 -0.30 13.98 -0.90
C ARG A 72 0.07 15.14 -1.81
N ASP A 73 0.83 14.87 -2.86
CA ASP A 73 1.27 15.85 -3.83
C ASP A 73 0.33 15.83 -5.05
N LEU A 74 -0.36 16.94 -5.29
CA LEU A 74 -1.26 17.07 -6.44
C LEU A 74 -0.52 17.50 -7.72
N GLY A 75 0.76 17.90 -7.61
CA GLY A 75 1.60 18.22 -8.76
C GLY A 75 2.20 17.00 -9.46
N ILE A 76 2.14 15.83 -8.83
CA ILE A 76 2.64 14.56 -9.39
C ILE A 76 1.48 13.75 -9.97
N GLN A 77 1.71 13.13 -11.14
CA GLN A 77 0.72 12.27 -11.75
C GLN A 77 0.43 11.03 -10.89
N ARG A 78 -0.83 10.65 -10.79
CA ARG A 78 -1.22 9.41 -10.12
C ARG A 78 -0.81 8.21 -10.97
N PHE A 79 -0.27 7.18 -10.32
CA PHE A 79 -0.01 5.90 -10.97
C PHE A 79 -1.32 5.21 -11.39
N THR A 80 -1.40 4.78 -12.64
CA THR A 80 -2.61 4.23 -13.29
C THR A 80 -2.83 2.74 -12.98
N TYR A 81 -2.94 2.41 -11.68
CA TYR A 81 -3.14 1.03 -11.23
C TYR A 81 -4.37 0.36 -11.84
N ASP A 82 -5.52 1.03 -11.85
CA ASP A 82 -6.78 0.44 -12.30
C ASP A 82 -6.73 0.11 -13.81
N GLU A 83 -6.12 0.98 -14.61
CA GLU A 83 -5.90 0.76 -16.04
C GLU A 83 -4.91 -0.40 -16.28
N GLY A 84 -3.80 -0.43 -15.53
CA GLY A 84 -2.83 -1.52 -15.62
C GLY A 84 -3.44 -2.87 -15.26
N LEU A 85 -4.31 -2.90 -14.23
CA LEU A 85 -5.04 -4.11 -13.84
C LEU A 85 -6.04 -4.52 -14.93
N ALA A 86 -6.78 -3.57 -15.51
CA ALA A 86 -7.72 -3.83 -16.59
C ALA A 86 -7.03 -4.38 -17.85
N GLN A 87 -5.83 -3.90 -18.18
CA GLN A 87 -5.03 -4.42 -19.30
C GLN A 87 -4.60 -5.88 -19.06
N LEU A 88 -4.19 -6.21 -17.83
CA LEU A 88 -3.79 -7.57 -17.46
C LEU A 88 -4.96 -8.58 -17.51
N TYR A 89 -6.17 -8.16 -17.13
CA TYR A 89 -7.38 -9.00 -17.19
C TYR A 89 -8.19 -8.80 -18.48
N GLY A 90 -7.68 -8.04 -19.45
CA GLY A 90 -8.34 -7.79 -20.73
C GLY A 90 -8.45 -9.04 -21.61
N ASN A 91 -9.22 -8.93 -22.69
CA ASN A 91 -9.32 -9.97 -23.72
C ASN A 91 -9.05 -9.38 -25.13
N PRO A 92 -7.89 -9.63 -25.75
CA PRO A 92 -6.76 -10.41 -25.21
C PRO A 92 -6.05 -9.67 -24.04
N PRO A 93 -5.40 -10.41 -23.12
CA PRO A 93 -4.65 -9.78 -22.03
C PRO A 93 -3.40 -9.08 -22.57
N SER A 94 -3.02 -7.96 -21.96
CA SER A 94 -1.88 -7.15 -22.36
C SER A 94 -1.10 -6.62 -21.17
N TRP A 95 0.20 -6.37 -21.35
CA TRP A 95 1.03 -5.77 -20.31
C TRP A 95 0.65 -4.30 -20.08
N PRO A 96 0.72 -3.81 -18.83
CA PRO A 96 0.44 -2.42 -18.50
C PRO A 96 1.26 -1.44 -19.33
N THR A 97 0.62 -0.38 -19.80
CA THR A 97 1.27 0.68 -20.58
C THR A 97 2.38 1.37 -19.75
N PRO A 98 3.60 1.52 -20.27
CA PRO A 98 4.68 2.19 -19.55
C PRO A 98 4.28 3.62 -19.13
N THR A 99 4.58 3.98 -17.89
CA THR A 99 4.32 5.34 -17.38
C THR A 99 5.22 6.35 -18.10
N ARG A 100 4.68 7.53 -18.40
CA ARG A 100 5.45 8.65 -18.92
C ARG A 100 5.81 9.57 -17.76
N GLY A 101 7.11 9.77 -17.52
CA GLY A 101 7.59 10.59 -16.41
C GLY A 101 7.36 9.96 -15.03
N VAL A 102 7.37 10.80 -14.00
CA VAL A 102 7.24 10.40 -12.59
C VAL A 102 5.77 10.28 -12.23
N SER A 103 5.40 9.18 -11.57
CA SER A 103 4.06 8.98 -11.03
C SER A 103 4.13 8.36 -9.64
N GLU A 104 3.09 8.57 -8.83
CA GLU A 104 3.02 8.03 -7.47
C GLU A 104 1.70 7.33 -7.14
N ILE A 105 1.78 6.37 -6.22
CA ILE A 105 0.62 5.76 -5.56
C ILE A 105 0.91 5.70 -4.07
N ARG A 106 -0.14 5.90 -3.26
CA ARG A 106 -0.04 5.83 -1.82
C ARG A 106 -0.94 4.74 -1.27
N LEU A 107 -0.35 3.90 -0.43
CA LEU A 107 -1.03 2.84 0.30
C LEU A 107 -0.97 3.16 1.79
N ALA A 108 -2.02 2.77 2.52
CA ALA A 108 -2.01 2.71 3.97
C ALA A 108 -2.04 1.25 4.38
N LEU A 109 -0.98 0.80 5.05
CA LEU A 109 -0.83 -0.57 5.54
C LEU A 109 -1.11 -0.57 7.03
N ARG A 110 -2.23 -1.16 7.46
CA ARG A 110 -2.54 -1.31 8.88
C ARG A 110 -1.94 -2.62 9.38
N TYR A 111 -1.14 -2.59 10.43
CA TYR A 111 -0.46 -3.77 10.95
C TYR A 111 -0.33 -3.77 12.48
N ARG A 112 -0.12 -4.95 13.07
CA ARG A 112 0.27 -5.13 14.48
C ARG A 112 1.78 -5.02 14.61
N SER A 113 2.25 -4.09 15.44
CA SER A 113 3.69 -3.85 15.66
C SER A 113 4.28 -4.90 16.60
N ASN A 114 5.52 -5.33 16.32
CA ASN A 114 6.27 -6.23 17.20
C ASN A 114 6.94 -5.49 18.37
N ASP A 115 7.09 -4.16 18.31
CA ASP A 115 7.77 -3.37 19.36
C ASP A 115 7.05 -3.52 20.71
N SER A 116 7.75 -4.15 21.66
CA SER A 116 7.28 -4.42 23.03
C SER A 116 6.83 -3.16 23.77
N LEU A 117 7.49 -2.02 23.49
CA LEU A 117 7.18 -0.72 24.11
C LEU A 117 5.88 -0.09 23.55
N LEU A 118 5.62 -0.25 22.25
CA LEU A 118 4.41 0.27 21.61
C LEU A 118 3.19 -0.63 21.85
N ARG A 119 3.42 -1.91 22.15
CA ARG A 119 2.37 -2.91 22.42
C ARG A 119 1.49 -2.56 23.62
N HIS A 120 2.03 -1.81 24.59
CA HIS A 120 1.31 -1.37 25.79
C HIS A 120 0.46 -0.11 25.58
N PHE A 121 0.68 0.64 24.49
CA PHE A 121 -0.03 1.88 24.21
C PHE A 121 -0.98 1.77 23.01
N LYS A 122 -0.70 0.88 22.05
CA LYS A 122 -1.55 0.71 20.87
C LYS A 122 -1.29 -0.61 20.14
N GLU A 123 -2.32 -1.45 20.02
CA GLU A 123 -2.22 -2.75 19.36
C GLU A 123 -2.00 -2.66 17.84
N THR A 124 -2.29 -1.52 17.20
CA THR A 124 -2.26 -1.38 15.72
C THR A 124 -1.60 -0.09 15.24
N SER A 125 -0.83 -0.15 14.15
CA SER A 125 -0.11 0.97 13.54
C SER A 125 -0.44 1.07 12.05
N THR A 126 -0.25 2.26 11.45
CA THR A 126 -0.35 2.46 10.00
C THR A 126 1.01 2.87 9.43
N LEU A 127 1.39 2.30 8.29
CA LEU A 127 2.51 2.70 7.44
C LEU A 127 2.00 3.31 6.12
#